data_AF-A0A2S5KVA5-F1
#
_entry.id   AF-A0A2S5KVA5-F1
#
_cell.length_a   1.000
_cell.length_b   1.000
_cell.length_c   1.000
_cell.angle_alpha   90.00
_cell.angle_beta   90.00
_cell.angle_gamma   90.00
#
_symmetry.space_group_name_H-M   'P 1'
#
loop_
_entity.id
_entity.type
_entity.pdbx_description
1 polymer ?
#
loop_
_entity_poly.entity_id
_entity_poly.type
_entity_poly.pdbx_seq_one_letter_code
_entity_poly.pdbx_strand_id
1 'polypeptide(L)'
;MTNSSLIGRAAVTPRSVSPRVRRRSTAAVAVRATAVEETQVDERAAEALATAALKQLGQTDSVQPKPASRRRTQQRYGRLGIYGFLLLSALFFAIPLYVMIVTSMKGMPEIRLGQLFSLPGDPTFAAWIKAWSQACTGVTCDGIQAGFFNSIKITLPSVALSILIGSINGYALSFWRFKGANMLFGILVFGAFVPYQVVIYPMIIGFREVGLYGTLTSIILVHTMFGMPIMTLLFRNYFASLPGELFKAARIDGAGFWQIFLQIMLPLAVPIIIVAVILQTTNIWNDYLLGLIFAGSDNLPMTVQLNNIVTTTYGVREYNVNMAATMLTAAVPLAVYLLSGKYFVRGIASGAVKG
;
A
#
# COMPACT_ATOMS: atom_id res chain seq x y z
N MET A 1 67.60 -37.19 -14.36
CA MET A 1 69.05 -37.34 -14.19
C MET A 1 69.33 -37.18 -12.70
N THR A 2 69.41 -38.32 -11.98
CA THR A 2 70.66 -38.93 -11.41
C THR A 2 71.06 -38.27 -10.08
N ASN A 3 71.40 -38.94 -8.98
CA ASN A 3 71.52 -40.37 -8.68
C ASN A 3 71.73 -40.55 -7.15
N SER A 4 71.42 -41.75 -6.65
CA SER A 4 72.23 -42.56 -5.71
C SER A 4 72.66 -41.99 -4.35
N SER A 5 72.15 -42.47 -3.20
CA SER A 5 72.40 -43.77 -2.53
C SER A 5 73.77 -43.90 -1.85
N LEU A 6 73.79 -44.35 -0.59
CA LEU A 6 74.72 -45.34 0.05
C LEU A 6 74.49 -45.26 1.59
N ILE A 7 73.94 -46.28 2.27
CA ILE A 7 74.58 -47.52 2.77
C ILE A 7 75.69 -47.20 3.78
N GLY A 8 75.76 -47.70 5.01
CA GLY A 8 74.98 -48.67 5.77
C GLY A 8 75.80 -49.20 6.97
N ARG A 9 75.24 -50.16 7.71
CA ARG A 9 75.90 -51.12 8.66
C ARG A 9 76.43 -50.51 9.97
N ALA A 10 76.44 -51.19 11.13
CA ALA A 10 76.10 -52.54 11.56
C ALA A 10 75.95 -52.52 13.10
N ALA A 11 74.95 -53.21 13.65
CA ALA A 11 75.08 -54.44 14.44
C ALA A 11 75.58 -54.29 15.89
N VAL A 12 74.81 -54.88 16.80
CA VAL A 12 75.20 -55.95 17.75
C VAL A 12 74.37 -55.79 19.02
N THR A 13 73.40 -56.68 19.18
CA THR A 13 72.80 -57.04 20.46
C THR A 13 73.65 -58.11 21.13
N PRO A 14 73.63 -58.17 22.47
CA PRO A 14 73.41 -59.48 23.08
C PRO A 14 72.37 -59.45 24.21
N ARG A 15 71.60 -60.54 24.25
CA ARG A 15 70.63 -60.94 25.28
C ARG A 15 71.33 -61.30 26.59
N SER A 16 70.67 -61.07 27.73
CA SER A 16 70.60 -62.06 28.84
C SER A 16 69.56 -61.70 29.92
N VAL A 17 68.51 -62.53 29.98
CA VAL A 17 67.82 -63.17 31.14
C VAL A 17 67.74 -62.47 32.52
N SER A 18 66.48 -62.43 33.02
CA SER A 18 65.86 -62.22 34.35
C SER A 18 66.68 -62.51 35.64
N PRO A 19 66.25 -62.16 36.90
CA PRO A 19 64.88 -61.93 37.39
C PRO A 19 64.66 -60.84 38.48
N ARG A 20 63.38 -60.68 38.84
CA ARG A 20 62.77 -59.86 39.92
C ARG A 20 63.58 -59.75 41.22
N VAL A 21 63.66 -58.54 41.80
CA VAL A 21 63.37 -58.25 43.23
C VAL A 21 62.90 -56.79 43.39
N ARG A 22 61.83 -56.61 44.16
CA ARG A 22 61.20 -55.34 44.59
C ARG A 22 62.16 -54.45 45.40
N ARG A 23 62.14 -53.14 45.16
CA ARG A 23 62.23 -52.11 46.21
C ARG A 23 61.24 -50.97 45.93
N ARG A 24 60.39 -50.70 46.92
CA ARG A 24 59.44 -49.57 46.98
C ARG A 24 60.19 -48.27 47.32
N SER A 25 59.51 -47.14 47.05
CA SER A 25 59.61 -45.84 47.74
C SER A 25 60.39 -44.73 47.01
N THR A 26 59.67 -43.97 46.18
CA THR A 26 59.91 -42.52 45.89
C THR A 26 58.77 -41.89 45.06
N ALA A 27 58.01 -42.67 44.28
CA ALA A 27 56.94 -42.13 43.42
C ALA A 27 55.67 -41.65 44.14
N ALA A 28 55.41 -42.10 45.38
CA ALA A 28 54.16 -41.77 46.09
C ALA A 28 54.17 -40.37 46.75
N VAL A 29 55.33 -39.73 46.91
CA VAL A 29 55.44 -38.41 47.54
C VAL A 29 55.28 -37.29 46.50
N ALA A 30 55.81 -37.47 45.28
CA ALA A 30 55.68 -36.49 44.21
C ALA A 30 54.24 -36.33 43.69
N VAL A 31 53.49 -37.43 43.54
CA VAL A 31 52.08 -37.41 43.10
C VAL A 31 51.17 -36.73 44.13
N ARG A 32 51.51 -36.80 45.43
CA ARG A 32 50.72 -36.18 46.49
C ARG A 32 50.98 -34.67 46.60
N ALA A 33 52.17 -34.19 46.24
CA ALA A 33 52.47 -32.76 46.20
C ALA A 33 51.80 -32.09 44.98
N THR A 34 51.85 -32.70 43.80
CA THR A 34 51.18 -32.17 42.60
C THR A 34 49.66 -32.16 42.71
N ALA A 35 49.06 -33.18 43.35
CA ALA A 35 47.61 -33.21 43.56
C ALA A 35 47.12 -32.17 44.57
N VAL A 36 47.92 -31.82 45.58
CA VAL A 36 47.62 -30.76 46.56
C VAL A 36 47.76 -29.37 45.93
N GLU A 37 48.71 -29.20 45.02
CA GLU A 37 48.91 -27.94 44.28
C GLU A 37 47.78 -27.72 43.25
N GLU A 38 47.34 -28.76 42.53
CA GLU A 38 46.15 -28.70 41.65
C GLU A 38 44.86 -28.42 42.43
N THR A 39 44.64 -29.06 43.59
CA THR A 39 43.44 -28.78 44.41
C THR A 39 43.45 -27.38 45.03
N GLN A 40 44.61 -26.84 45.41
CA GLN A 40 44.70 -25.45 45.90
C GLN A 40 44.49 -24.40 44.79
N VAL A 41 44.90 -24.69 43.56
CA VAL A 41 44.64 -23.81 42.42
C VAL A 41 43.15 -23.80 42.06
N ASP A 42 42.49 -24.95 42.09
CA ASP A 42 41.04 -25.05 41.88
C ASP A 42 40.23 -24.39 43.00
N GLU A 43 40.66 -24.50 44.26
CA GLU A 43 39.97 -23.88 45.39
C GLU A 43 40.12 -22.34 45.37
N ARG A 44 41.30 -21.81 45.01
CA ARG A 44 41.51 -20.37 44.80
C ARG A 44 40.77 -19.84 43.58
N ALA A 45 40.69 -20.62 42.51
CA ALA A 45 39.90 -20.26 41.33
C ALA A 45 38.40 -20.27 41.64
N ALA A 46 37.93 -21.25 42.42
CA ALA A 46 36.55 -21.33 42.90
C ALA A 46 36.20 -20.19 43.86
N GLU A 47 37.09 -19.82 44.79
CA GLU A 47 36.91 -18.66 45.66
C GLU A 47 36.94 -17.35 44.86
N ALA A 48 37.83 -17.21 43.87
CA ALA A 48 37.86 -16.03 43.00
C ALA A 48 36.59 -15.92 42.14
N LEU A 49 36.07 -17.04 41.63
CA LEU A 49 34.81 -17.11 40.88
C LEU A 49 33.60 -16.86 41.79
N ALA A 50 33.60 -17.40 43.02
CA ALA A 50 32.55 -17.15 44.01
C ALA A 50 32.57 -15.68 44.47
N THR A 51 33.74 -15.09 44.65
CA THR A 51 33.91 -13.67 44.98
C THR A 51 33.51 -12.78 43.81
N ALA A 52 33.83 -13.17 42.57
CA ALA A 52 33.37 -12.48 41.37
C ALA A 52 31.85 -12.60 41.18
N ALA A 53 31.26 -13.77 41.46
CA ALA A 53 29.82 -13.99 41.42
C ALA A 53 29.09 -13.22 42.52
N LEU A 54 29.63 -13.18 43.74
CA LEU A 54 29.11 -12.37 44.85
C LEU A 54 29.25 -10.87 44.56
N LYS A 55 30.32 -10.44 43.90
CA LYS A 55 30.50 -9.06 43.44
C LYS A 55 29.52 -8.69 42.32
N GLN A 56 29.17 -9.64 41.44
CA GLN A 56 28.10 -9.47 40.45
C GLN A 56 26.70 -9.48 41.07
N LEU A 57 26.45 -10.29 42.10
CA LEU A 57 25.18 -10.33 42.84
C LEU A 57 24.98 -9.07 43.71
N GLY A 58 26.07 -8.53 44.27
CA GLY A 58 26.10 -7.24 44.98
C GLY A 58 26.12 -6.02 44.04
N GLN A 59 26.40 -6.23 42.75
CA GLN A 59 26.15 -5.29 41.65
C GLN A 59 24.85 -5.66 40.92
N THR A 60 23.80 -6.00 41.67
CA THR A 60 22.48 -5.56 41.23
C THR A 60 22.50 -4.04 41.34
N ASP A 61 22.94 -3.39 40.26
CA ASP A 61 22.71 -1.97 40.06
C ASP A 61 21.30 -1.69 40.53
N SER A 62 21.16 -0.93 41.61
CA SER A 62 19.91 -0.28 41.93
C SER A 62 19.60 0.57 40.70
N VAL A 63 18.84 0.01 39.76
CA VAL A 63 18.25 0.74 38.65
C VAL A 63 17.30 1.70 39.33
N GLN A 64 17.84 2.85 39.74
CA GLN A 64 17.03 3.95 40.19
C GLN A 64 16.05 4.21 39.06
N PRO A 65 14.72 4.10 39.28
CA PRO A 65 13.78 4.39 38.23
C PRO A 65 14.03 5.85 37.83
N LYS A 66 14.57 6.07 36.60
CA LYS A 66 14.62 7.40 35.99
C LYS A 66 13.27 8.05 36.22
N PRO A 67 13.18 9.29 36.77
CA PRO A 67 11.93 9.84 37.25
C PRO A 67 10.88 9.79 36.13
N ALA A 68 9.91 8.89 36.29
CA ALA A 68 8.88 8.59 35.30
C ALA A 68 8.05 9.84 34.94
N SER A 69 8.06 10.87 35.80
CA SER A 69 7.38 12.14 35.60
C SER A 69 7.93 12.95 34.41
N ARG A 70 9.26 13.01 34.23
CA ARG A 70 9.87 13.87 33.19
C ARG A 70 9.63 13.33 31.77
N ARG A 71 9.68 12.00 31.62
CA ARG A 71 9.39 11.30 30.35
C ARG A 71 7.90 11.38 29.99
N ARG A 72 7.00 11.33 30.98
CA ARG A 72 5.54 11.43 30.79
C ARG A 72 5.10 12.85 30.42
N THR A 73 5.74 13.87 30.97
CA THR A 73 5.48 15.29 30.63
C THR A 73 6.02 15.66 29.25
N GLN A 74 7.23 15.20 28.88
CA GLN A 74 7.78 15.40 27.53
C GLN A 74 6.94 14.69 26.44
N GLN A 75 6.38 13.51 26.75
CA GLN A 75 5.43 12.82 25.88
C GLN A 75 4.07 13.55 25.76
N ARG A 76 3.62 14.27 26.78
CA ARG A 76 2.38 15.09 26.72
C ARG A 76 2.55 16.31 25.82
N TYR A 77 3.66 17.05 25.94
CA TYR A 77 3.93 18.19 25.06
C TYR A 77 4.17 17.75 23.60
N GLY A 78 4.84 16.61 23.39
CA GLY A 78 4.97 16.02 22.05
C GLY A 78 3.61 15.68 21.41
N ARG A 79 2.70 15.07 22.17
CA ARG A 79 1.33 14.78 21.67
C ARG A 79 0.52 16.06 21.42
N LEU A 80 0.63 17.06 22.29
CA LEU A 80 -0.04 18.35 22.09
C LEU A 80 0.46 19.05 20.82
N GLY A 81 1.77 19.01 20.56
CA GLY A 81 2.35 19.51 19.31
C GLY A 81 1.83 18.78 18.07
N ILE A 82 1.74 17.44 18.14
CA ILE A 82 1.17 16.62 17.06
C ILE A 82 -0.31 16.98 16.81
N TYR A 83 -1.13 17.06 17.85
CA TYR A 83 -2.54 17.43 17.69
C TYR A 83 -2.72 18.87 17.18
N GLY A 84 -1.90 19.81 17.67
CA GLY A 84 -1.89 21.18 17.17
C GLY A 84 -1.52 21.25 15.69
N PHE A 85 -0.47 20.56 15.28
CA PHE A 85 -0.06 20.47 13.87
C PHE A 85 -1.14 19.84 13.00
N LEU A 86 -1.74 18.72 13.44
CA LEU A 86 -2.82 18.06 12.72
C LEU A 86 -4.06 18.94 12.59
N LEU A 87 -4.44 19.66 13.66
CA LEU A 87 -5.57 20.58 13.66
C LEU A 87 -5.34 21.76 12.71
N LEU A 88 -4.16 22.40 12.79
CA LEU A 88 -3.79 23.50 11.89
C LEU A 88 -3.78 23.04 10.43
N SER A 89 -3.22 21.86 10.15
CA SER A 89 -3.24 21.28 8.81
C SER A 89 -4.66 21.02 8.33
N ALA A 90 -5.51 20.43 9.18
CA ALA A 90 -6.92 20.17 8.84
C ALA A 90 -7.68 21.46 8.54
N LEU A 91 -7.50 22.51 9.36
CA LEU A 91 -8.10 23.82 9.13
C LEU A 91 -7.61 24.45 7.82
N PHE A 92 -6.31 24.39 7.54
CA PHE A 92 -5.73 24.89 6.31
C PHE A 92 -6.35 24.23 5.06
N PHE A 93 -6.45 22.90 5.04
CA PHE A 93 -7.08 22.18 3.93
C PHE A 93 -8.60 22.35 3.86
N ALA A 94 -9.26 22.72 4.96
CA ALA A 94 -10.69 23.00 4.99
C ALA A 94 -11.04 24.40 4.43
N ILE A 95 -10.08 25.33 4.31
CA ILE A 95 -10.34 26.70 3.84
C ILE A 95 -10.99 26.73 2.44
N PRO A 96 -10.47 26.06 1.40
CA PRO A 96 -11.12 26.07 0.08
C PRO A 96 -12.52 25.47 0.12
N LEU A 97 -12.72 24.39 0.90
CA LEU A 97 -14.03 23.77 1.06
C LEU A 97 -15.03 24.71 1.75
N TYR A 98 -14.59 25.42 2.78
CA TYR A 98 -15.38 26.46 3.45
C TYR A 98 -15.81 27.55 2.44
N VAL A 99 -14.86 28.07 1.66
CA VAL A 99 -15.15 29.10 0.65
C VAL A 99 -16.14 28.59 -0.39
N MET A 100 -15.99 27.35 -0.87
CA MET A 100 -16.93 26.74 -1.81
C MET A 100 -18.34 26.65 -1.22
N ILE A 101 -18.47 26.11 0.00
CA ILE A 101 -19.77 25.97 0.69
C ILE A 101 -20.43 27.34 0.84
N VAL A 102 -19.72 28.29 1.44
CA VAL A 102 -20.24 29.63 1.71
C VAL A 102 -20.63 30.34 0.42
N THR A 103 -19.76 30.34 -0.59
CA THR A 103 -20.02 31.00 -1.88
C THR A 103 -21.19 30.37 -2.63
N SER A 104 -21.35 29.04 -2.52
CA SER A 104 -22.48 28.33 -3.15
C SER A 104 -23.85 28.72 -2.59
N MET A 105 -23.87 29.24 -1.34
CA MET A 105 -25.09 29.64 -0.65
C MET A 105 -25.39 31.13 -0.78
N LYS A 106 -24.50 31.91 -1.42
CA LYS A 106 -24.66 33.37 -1.63
C LYS A 106 -25.39 33.70 -2.92
N GLY A 107 -26.04 34.87 -2.92
CA GLY A 107 -26.51 35.51 -4.14
C GLY A 107 -25.36 36.14 -4.94
N MET A 108 -25.52 36.27 -6.26
CA MET A 108 -24.52 36.91 -7.13
C MET A 108 -24.18 38.37 -6.75
N PRO A 109 -25.13 39.23 -6.30
CA PRO A 109 -24.79 40.57 -5.84
C PRO A 109 -23.82 40.57 -4.65
N GLU A 110 -24.02 39.66 -3.69
CA GLU A 110 -23.16 39.54 -2.50
C GLU A 110 -21.74 39.06 -2.86
N ILE A 111 -21.63 38.08 -3.77
CA ILE A 111 -20.33 37.58 -4.24
C ILE A 111 -19.51 38.69 -4.91
N ARG A 112 -20.16 39.59 -5.64
CA ARG A 112 -19.51 40.72 -6.32
C ARG A 112 -18.92 41.76 -5.36
N LEU A 113 -19.32 41.76 -4.09
CA LEU A 113 -18.73 42.64 -3.07
C LEU A 113 -17.32 42.20 -2.63
N GLY A 114 -16.84 41.03 -3.07
CA GLY A 114 -15.47 40.55 -2.81
C GLY A 114 -15.24 40.02 -1.39
N GLN A 115 -16.29 39.85 -0.59
CA GLN A 115 -16.21 39.33 0.78
C GLN A 115 -16.17 37.80 0.79
N LEU A 116 -15.00 37.23 0.47
CA LEU A 116 -14.87 35.78 0.26
C LEU A 116 -15.12 34.95 1.53
N PHE A 117 -14.72 35.47 2.70
CA PHE A 117 -14.80 34.74 3.98
C PHE A 117 -16.05 35.08 4.79
N SER A 118 -16.85 36.08 4.41
CA SER A 118 -18.07 36.42 5.15
C SER A 118 -19.11 35.31 5.01
N LEU A 119 -19.88 35.06 6.06
CA LEU A 119 -21.04 34.17 5.98
C LEU A 119 -22.10 34.78 5.05
N PRO A 120 -22.96 33.94 4.41
CA PRO A 120 -24.02 34.43 3.54
C PRO A 120 -25.01 35.28 4.33
N GLY A 121 -25.35 36.46 3.82
CA GLY A 121 -26.39 37.30 4.43
C GLY A 121 -27.77 36.64 4.33
N ASP A 122 -28.10 36.16 3.13
CA ASP A 122 -29.36 35.46 2.82
C ASP A 122 -29.03 34.08 2.21
N PRO A 123 -28.81 33.03 3.05
CA PRO A 123 -28.45 31.71 2.57
C PRO A 123 -29.54 31.10 1.68
N THR A 124 -29.16 30.63 0.49
CA THR A 124 -30.08 30.01 -0.48
C THR A 124 -29.50 28.76 -1.12
N PHE A 125 -30.37 27.80 -1.46
CA PHE A 125 -30.03 26.60 -2.23
C PHE A 125 -30.34 26.73 -3.73
N ALA A 126 -30.75 27.92 -4.19
CA ALA A 126 -31.07 28.14 -5.60
C ALA A 126 -29.92 27.76 -6.55
N ALA A 127 -28.67 28.07 -6.17
CA ALA A 127 -27.49 27.71 -6.95
C ALA A 127 -27.29 26.19 -7.06
N TRP A 128 -27.64 25.42 -6.02
CA TRP A 128 -27.56 23.96 -6.00
C TRP A 128 -28.61 23.31 -6.89
N ILE A 129 -29.85 23.77 -6.81
CA ILE A 129 -30.94 23.32 -7.69
C ILE A 129 -30.57 23.64 -9.14
N LYS A 130 -30.11 24.87 -9.40
CA LYS A 130 -29.69 25.29 -10.74
C LYS A 130 -28.53 24.45 -11.26
N ALA A 131 -27.48 24.24 -10.46
CA ALA A 131 -26.35 23.40 -10.84
C ALA A 131 -26.78 21.96 -11.18
N TRP A 132 -27.69 21.38 -10.38
CA TRP A 132 -28.15 20.00 -10.56
C TRP A 132 -28.97 19.81 -11.84
N SER A 133 -29.96 20.67 -12.09
CA SER A 133 -30.99 20.39 -13.11
C SER A 133 -31.29 21.48 -14.13
N GLN A 134 -30.67 22.67 -14.05
CA GLN A 134 -31.04 23.81 -14.91
C GLN A 134 -29.85 24.51 -15.58
N ALA A 135 -28.62 24.25 -15.11
CA ALA A 135 -27.42 24.87 -15.66
C ALA A 135 -27.19 24.37 -17.10
N CYS A 136 -26.83 25.30 -17.99
CA CYS A 136 -26.57 24.96 -19.38
C CYS A 136 -25.16 24.38 -19.56
N THR A 137 -25.09 23.19 -20.13
CA THR A 137 -23.87 22.46 -20.46
C THR A 137 -23.81 22.27 -21.97
N GLY A 138 -23.19 23.21 -22.68
CA GLY A 138 -23.26 23.23 -24.16
C GLY A 138 -24.64 23.67 -24.63
N VAL A 139 -25.36 22.81 -25.35
CA VAL A 139 -26.67 23.12 -25.95
C VAL A 139 -27.87 22.70 -25.09
N THR A 140 -27.66 21.86 -24.08
CA THR A 140 -28.70 21.39 -23.17
C THR A 140 -28.63 22.12 -21.84
N CYS A 141 -29.78 22.34 -21.19
CA CYS A 141 -29.89 23.02 -19.90
C CYS A 141 -30.46 22.10 -18.82
N ASP A 142 -29.94 20.87 -18.79
CA ASP A 142 -30.35 19.84 -17.84
C ASP A 142 -29.49 19.82 -16.58
N GLY A 143 -28.51 20.72 -16.43
CA GLY A 143 -27.55 20.72 -15.33
C GLY A 143 -26.58 19.54 -15.35
N ILE A 144 -25.89 19.31 -14.23
CA ILE A 144 -24.89 18.25 -14.12
C ILE A 144 -25.49 16.84 -13.90
N GLN A 145 -26.79 16.72 -13.65
CA GLN A 145 -27.44 15.42 -13.40
C GLN A 145 -27.26 14.43 -14.56
N ALA A 146 -27.30 14.92 -15.81
CA ALA A 146 -27.06 14.08 -16.98
C ALA A 146 -25.65 13.47 -16.95
N GLY A 147 -24.66 14.31 -16.62
CA GLY A 147 -23.28 13.89 -16.40
C GLY A 147 -23.13 12.90 -15.25
N PHE A 148 -23.88 13.06 -14.16
CA PHE A 148 -23.87 12.13 -13.02
C PHE A 148 -24.30 10.72 -13.43
N PHE A 149 -25.43 10.58 -14.14
CA PHE A 149 -25.88 9.26 -14.60
C PHE A 149 -24.95 8.66 -15.64
N ASN A 150 -24.37 9.47 -16.53
CA ASN A 150 -23.34 9.01 -17.47
C ASN A 150 -22.08 8.53 -16.73
N SER A 151 -21.61 9.28 -15.73
CA SER A 151 -20.51 8.86 -14.87
C SER A 151 -20.80 7.54 -14.16
N ILE A 152 -22.03 7.28 -13.70
CA ILE A 152 -22.42 5.97 -13.13
C ILE A 152 -22.33 4.87 -14.19
N LYS A 153 -22.93 5.09 -15.37
CA LYS A 153 -22.92 4.13 -16.49
C LYS A 153 -21.51 3.79 -16.96
N ILE A 154 -20.56 4.73 -16.85
CA ILE A 154 -19.15 4.52 -17.19
C ILE A 154 -18.42 3.84 -16.03
N THR A 155 -18.54 4.36 -14.82
CA THR A 155 -17.72 3.98 -13.66
C THR A 155 -18.01 2.55 -13.22
N LEU A 156 -19.28 2.16 -13.05
CA LEU A 156 -19.64 0.84 -12.54
C LEU A 156 -19.06 -0.31 -13.39
N PRO A 157 -19.33 -0.39 -14.72
CA PRO A 157 -18.78 -1.47 -15.53
C PRO A 157 -17.26 -1.39 -15.66
N SER A 158 -16.69 -0.18 -15.77
CA SER A 158 -15.24 -0.01 -15.89
C SER A 158 -14.50 -0.50 -14.63
N VAL A 159 -15.04 -0.21 -13.44
CA VAL A 159 -14.51 -0.71 -12.16
C VAL A 159 -14.61 -2.23 -12.12
N ALA A 160 -15.80 -2.78 -12.41
CA ALA A 160 -16.03 -4.22 -12.37
C ALA A 160 -15.10 -4.99 -13.32
N LEU A 161 -14.98 -4.54 -14.58
CA LEU A 161 -14.13 -5.16 -15.59
C LEU A 161 -12.64 -5.05 -15.23
N SER A 162 -12.19 -3.88 -14.77
CA SER A 162 -10.79 -3.68 -14.37
C SER A 162 -10.39 -4.61 -13.22
N ILE A 163 -11.27 -4.75 -12.22
CA ILE A 163 -11.04 -5.61 -11.05
C ILE A 163 -11.11 -7.08 -11.45
N LEU A 164 -12.07 -7.47 -12.26
CA LEU A 164 -12.21 -8.85 -12.74
C LEU A 164 -10.95 -9.29 -13.51
N ILE A 165 -10.55 -8.51 -14.51
CA ILE A 165 -9.37 -8.83 -15.33
C ILE A 165 -8.09 -8.76 -14.48
N GLY A 166 -7.94 -7.71 -13.67
CA GLY A 166 -6.76 -7.54 -12.81
C GLY A 166 -6.62 -8.65 -11.76
N SER A 167 -7.73 -9.11 -11.17
CA SER A 167 -7.70 -10.21 -10.20
C SER A 167 -7.34 -11.54 -10.84
N ILE A 168 -7.89 -11.86 -12.02
CA ILE A 168 -7.52 -13.06 -12.79
C ILE A 168 -6.05 -13.02 -13.18
N ASN A 169 -5.57 -11.89 -13.71
CA ASN A 169 -4.16 -11.72 -14.09
C ASN A 169 -3.23 -11.82 -12.88
N GLY A 170 -3.58 -11.16 -11.78
CA GLY A 170 -2.80 -11.18 -10.55
C GLY A 170 -2.70 -12.59 -9.96
N TYR A 171 -3.79 -13.34 -10.01
CA TYR A 171 -3.84 -14.75 -9.60
C TYR A 171 -2.97 -15.63 -10.50
N ALA A 172 -3.13 -15.52 -11.81
CA ALA A 172 -2.36 -16.27 -12.80
C ALA A 172 -0.85 -16.04 -12.63
N LEU A 173 -0.44 -14.77 -12.52
CA LEU A 173 0.97 -14.39 -12.37
C LEU A 173 1.57 -14.74 -10.99
N SER A 174 0.74 -15.02 -9.98
CA SER A 174 1.21 -15.42 -8.66
C SER A 174 1.48 -16.93 -8.58
N PHE A 175 0.59 -17.75 -9.15
CA PHE A 175 0.61 -19.21 -8.96
C PHE A 175 0.91 -20.03 -10.22
N TRP A 176 0.71 -19.50 -11.43
CA TRP A 176 1.11 -20.15 -12.69
C TRP A 176 2.27 -19.42 -13.34
N ARG A 177 3.48 -19.81 -12.92
CA ARG A 177 4.73 -19.33 -13.53
C ARG A 177 4.98 -20.04 -14.86
N PHE A 178 4.47 -19.48 -15.96
CA PHE A 178 4.84 -19.90 -17.31
C PHE A 178 6.14 -19.20 -17.76
N LYS A 179 6.80 -19.77 -18.77
CA LYS A 179 8.03 -19.20 -19.36
C LYS A 179 7.71 -17.84 -19.99
N GLY A 180 8.21 -16.74 -19.41
CA GLY A 180 7.92 -15.37 -19.85
C GLY A 180 7.01 -14.55 -18.93
N ALA A 181 6.46 -15.13 -17.85
CA ALA A 181 5.57 -14.43 -16.92
C ALA A 181 6.18 -13.14 -16.34
N ASN A 182 7.49 -13.14 -16.03
CA ASN A 182 8.19 -11.96 -15.54
C ASN A 182 8.33 -10.86 -16.60
N MET A 183 8.49 -11.23 -17.87
CA MET A 183 8.55 -10.26 -18.98
C MET A 183 7.18 -9.64 -19.22
N LEU A 184 6.12 -10.45 -19.28
CA LEU A 184 4.74 -9.95 -19.41
C LEU A 184 4.38 -9.01 -18.26
N PHE A 185 4.73 -9.39 -17.03
CA PHE A 185 4.54 -8.55 -15.85
C PHE A 185 5.35 -7.25 -15.96
N GLY A 186 6.60 -7.32 -16.42
CA GLY A 186 7.43 -6.13 -16.66
C GLY A 186 6.82 -5.18 -17.69
N ILE A 187 6.30 -5.70 -18.81
CA ILE A 187 5.61 -4.92 -19.84
C ILE A 187 4.34 -4.26 -19.26
N LEU A 188 3.54 -4.99 -18.49
CA LEU A 188 2.35 -4.43 -17.83
C LEU A 188 2.72 -3.29 -16.89
N VAL A 189 3.70 -3.51 -16.01
CA VAL A 189 4.15 -2.49 -15.06
C VAL A 189 4.72 -1.28 -15.79
N PHE A 190 5.53 -1.47 -16.83
CA PHE A 190 6.04 -0.38 -17.66
C PHE A 190 4.90 0.39 -18.35
N GLY A 191 3.92 -0.33 -18.91
CA GLY A 191 2.72 0.25 -19.52
C GLY A 191 1.90 1.11 -18.56
N ALA A 192 1.90 0.78 -17.26
CA ALA A 192 1.24 1.59 -16.23
C ALA A 192 1.86 2.99 -16.06
N PHE A 193 3.14 3.16 -16.41
CA PHE A 193 3.85 4.45 -16.33
C PHE A 193 3.76 5.26 -17.63
N VAL A 194 3.23 4.68 -18.71
CA VAL A 194 3.05 5.41 -19.97
C VAL A 194 1.94 6.44 -19.78
N PRO A 195 2.22 7.74 -19.96
CA PRO A 195 1.19 8.75 -19.91
C PRO A 195 0.17 8.48 -21.02
N TYR A 196 -1.10 8.35 -20.65
CA TYR A 196 -2.14 8.01 -21.62
C TYR A 196 -2.22 9.03 -22.76
N GLN A 197 -1.82 10.29 -22.52
CA GLN A 197 -1.72 11.36 -23.52
C GLN A 197 -0.91 10.98 -24.77
N VAL A 198 0.14 10.16 -24.62
CA VAL A 198 0.97 9.70 -25.74
C VAL A 198 0.25 8.65 -26.59
N VAL A 199 -0.65 7.89 -25.98
CA VAL A 199 -1.32 6.72 -26.58
C VAL A 199 -2.74 7.05 -27.06
N ILE A 200 -3.30 8.20 -26.65
CA ILE A 200 -4.65 8.66 -27.03
C ILE A 200 -4.85 8.62 -28.54
N TYR A 201 -3.95 9.24 -29.33
CA TYR A 201 -4.18 9.37 -30.77
C TYR A 201 -4.22 8.01 -31.50
N PRO A 202 -3.25 7.11 -31.30
CA PRO A 202 -3.35 5.73 -31.80
C PRO A 202 -4.62 5.00 -31.35
N MET A 203 -5.05 5.19 -30.09
CA MET A 203 -6.29 4.59 -29.60
C MET A 203 -7.53 5.13 -30.32
N ILE A 204 -7.60 6.43 -30.57
CA ILE A 204 -8.72 7.02 -31.34
C ILE A 204 -8.83 6.35 -32.71
N ILE A 205 -7.71 6.17 -33.40
CA ILE A 205 -7.69 5.48 -34.71
C ILE A 205 -8.20 4.06 -34.56
N GLY A 206 -7.66 3.28 -33.62
CA GLY A 206 -8.07 1.89 -33.39
C GLY A 206 -9.57 1.76 -33.06
N PHE A 207 -10.10 2.61 -32.17
CA PHE A 207 -11.53 2.62 -31.83
C PHE A 207 -12.42 3.05 -33.00
N ARG A 208 -11.92 3.94 -33.87
CA ARG A 208 -12.65 4.37 -35.08
C ARG A 208 -12.71 3.26 -36.11
N GLU A 209 -11.62 2.52 -36.33
CA GLU A 209 -11.57 1.40 -37.27
C GLU A 209 -12.56 0.28 -36.91
N VAL A 210 -12.72 -0.01 -35.62
CA VAL A 210 -13.71 -0.98 -35.14
C VAL A 210 -15.13 -0.39 -34.97
N GLY A 211 -15.33 0.89 -35.31
CA GLY A 211 -16.64 1.55 -35.24
C GLY A 211 -17.16 1.82 -33.82
N LEU A 212 -16.29 1.81 -32.81
CA LEU A 212 -16.66 2.02 -31.41
C LEU A 212 -16.36 3.42 -30.88
N TYR A 213 -15.58 4.24 -31.60
CA TYR A 213 -15.19 5.57 -31.15
C TYR A 213 -16.40 6.46 -30.82
N GLY A 214 -16.34 7.19 -29.70
CA GLY A 214 -17.41 8.09 -29.27
C GLY A 214 -18.65 7.38 -28.72
N THR A 215 -18.51 6.12 -28.30
CA THR A 215 -19.59 5.34 -27.68
C THR A 215 -19.31 5.09 -26.20
N LEU A 216 -20.37 4.81 -25.43
CA LEU A 216 -20.27 4.35 -24.05
C LEU A 216 -19.31 3.16 -23.90
N THR A 217 -19.34 2.22 -24.86
CA THR A 217 -18.43 1.06 -24.87
C THR A 217 -16.98 1.48 -24.98
N SER A 218 -16.64 2.47 -25.83
CA SER A 218 -15.26 2.89 -26.00
C SER A 218 -14.64 3.43 -24.72
N ILE A 219 -15.34 4.33 -24.01
CA ILE A 219 -14.85 4.88 -22.75
C ILE A 219 -14.73 3.81 -21.65
N ILE A 220 -15.66 2.85 -21.60
CA ILE A 220 -15.57 1.72 -20.65
C ILE A 220 -14.32 0.88 -20.92
N LEU A 221 -14.07 0.54 -22.18
CA LEU A 221 -12.90 -0.25 -22.57
C LEU A 221 -11.60 0.51 -22.30
N VAL A 222 -11.54 1.81 -22.64
CA VAL A 222 -10.38 2.66 -22.40
C VAL A 222 -10.03 2.71 -20.91
N HIS A 223 -11.00 2.98 -20.04
CA HIS A 223 -10.78 2.96 -18.59
C HIS A 223 -10.34 1.59 -18.08
N THR A 224 -10.90 0.52 -18.64
CA THR A 224 -10.51 -0.85 -18.28
C THR A 224 -9.07 -1.14 -18.68
N MET A 225 -8.64 -0.74 -19.89
CA MET A 225 -7.27 -0.93 -20.38
C MET A 225 -6.25 -0.19 -19.52
N PHE A 226 -6.51 1.06 -19.15
CA PHE A 226 -5.61 1.84 -18.30
C PHE A 226 -5.65 1.41 -16.82
N GLY A 227 -6.78 0.89 -16.33
CA GLY A 227 -6.88 0.35 -14.98
C GLY A 227 -6.19 -1.01 -14.80
N MET A 228 -6.16 -1.83 -15.86
CA MET A 228 -5.69 -3.23 -15.81
C MET A 228 -4.28 -3.39 -15.22
N PRO A 229 -3.25 -2.60 -15.57
CA PRO A 229 -1.91 -2.78 -15.02
C PRO A 229 -1.84 -2.61 -13.50
N ILE A 230 -2.46 -1.54 -12.98
CA ILE A 230 -2.47 -1.25 -11.54
C ILE A 230 -3.28 -2.31 -10.80
N MET A 231 -4.45 -2.71 -11.33
CA MET A 231 -5.25 -3.78 -10.72
C MET A 231 -4.50 -5.11 -10.71
N THR A 232 -3.84 -5.47 -11.81
CA THR A 232 -3.02 -6.70 -11.90
C THR A 232 -1.90 -6.70 -10.87
N LEU A 233 -1.18 -5.58 -10.73
CA LEU A 233 -0.12 -5.42 -9.75
C LEU A 233 -0.66 -5.55 -8.31
N LEU A 234 -1.76 -4.87 -8.02
CA LEU A 234 -2.40 -4.86 -6.70
C LEU A 234 -2.82 -6.27 -6.27
N PHE A 235 -3.54 -6.98 -7.14
CA PHE A 235 -3.98 -8.35 -6.86
C PHE A 235 -2.82 -9.34 -6.80
N ARG A 236 -1.82 -9.21 -7.69
CA ARG A 236 -0.61 -10.06 -7.64
C ARG A 236 0.11 -9.92 -6.30
N ASN A 237 0.32 -8.69 -5.84
CA ASN A 237 1.01 -8.44 -4.57
C ASN A 237 0.22 -9.01 -3.38
N TYR A 238 -1.11 -8.88 -3.41
CA TYR A 238 -1.96 -9.46 -2.38
C TYR A 238 -1.93 -10.99 -2.39
N PHE A 239 -2.15 -11.61 -3.55
CA PHE A 239 -2.15 -13.07 -3.66
C PHE A 239 -0.80 -13.70 -3.33
N ALA A 240 0.31 -13.05 -3.71
CA ALA A 240 1.66 -13.50 -3.34
C ALA A 240 1.93 -13.44 -1.82
N SER A 241 1.16 -12.65 -1.06
CA SER A 241 1.27 -12.58 0.41
C SER A 241 0.50 -13.68 1.14
N LEU A 242 -0.38 -14.41 0.45
CA LEU A 242 -1.15 -15.50 1.04
C LEU A 242 -0.27 -16.76 1.19
N PRO A 243 -0.53 -17.61 2.21
CA PRO A 243 0.19 -18.87 2.35
C PRO A 243 0.01 -19.76 1.11
N GLY A 244 1.10 -20.07 0.42
CA GLY A 244 1.07 -20.90 -0.79
C GLY A 244 0.59 -22.34 -0.55
N GLU A 245 0.54 -22.78 0.71
CA GLU A 245 0.01 -24.08 1.12
C GLU A 245 -1.48 -24.23 0.80
N LEU A 246 -2.27 -23.15 0.90
CA LEU A 246 -3.70 -23.16 0.55
C LEU A 246 -3.90 -23.56 -0.91
N PHE A 247 -3.06 -23.01 -1.79
CA PHE A 247 -3.09 -23.33 -3.22
C PHE A 247 -2.65 -24.77 -3.49
N LYS A 248 -1.58 -25.24 -2.83
CA LYS A 248 -1.08 -26.61 -2.99
C LYS A 248 -2.09 -27.66 -2.49
N ALA A 249 -2.71 -27.44 -1.34
CA ALA A 249 -3.72 -28.31 -0.77
C ALA A 249 -4.92 -28.46 -1.72
N ALA A 250 -5.47 -27.34 -2.21
CA ALA A 250 -6.58 -27.38 -3.15
C ALA A 250 -6.24 -28.10 -4.47
N ARG A 251 -4.98 -28.01 -4.94
CA ARG A 251 -4.52 -28.76 -6.12
C ARG A 251 -4.40 -30.26 -5.85
N ILE A 252 -4.01 -30.66 -4.64
CA ILE A 252 -3.99 -32.07 -4.21
C ILE A 252 -5.42 -32.62 -4.15
N ASP A 253 -6.39 -31.80 -3.71
CA ASP A 253 -7.82 -32.13 -3.71
C ASP A 253 -8.47 -32.14 -5.12
N GLY A 254 -7.67 -31.98 -6.17
CA GLY A 254 -8.13 -32.04 -7.57
C GLY A 254 -8.78 -30.76 -8.09
N ALA A 255 -8.73 -29.65 -7.35
CA ALA A 255 -9.36 -28.41 -7.79
C ALA A 255 -8.66 -27.81 -9.02
N GLY A 256 -9.47 -27.39 -10.00
CA GLY A 256 -9.04 -26.73 -11.23
C GLY A 256 -8.73 -25.24 -11.05
N PHE A 257 -8.25 -24.58 -12.11
CA PHE A 257 -7.88 -23.16 -12.11
C PHE A 257 -9.02 -22.26 -11.57
N TRP A 258 -10.21 -22.40 -12.17
CA TRP A 258 -11.38 -21.57 -11.85
C TRP A 258 -12.01 -21.91 -10.52
N GLN A 259 -11.97 -23.18 -10.10
CA GLN A 259 -12.47 -23.59 -8.79
C GLN A 259 -11.64 -22.95 -7.67
N ILE A 260 -10.31 -23.05 -7.74
CA ILE A 260 -9.42 -22.42 -6.77
C ILE A 260 -9.59 -20.89 -6.79
N PHE A 261 -9.71 -20.30 -7.98
CA PHE A 261 -9.93 -18.85 -8.11
C PHE A 261 -11.23 -18.41 -7.41
N LEU A 262 -12.37 -18.98 -7.79
CA LEU A 262 -13.68 -18.51 -7.36
C LEU A 262 -14.02 -18.92 -5.92
N GLN A 263 -13.57 -20.09 -5.47
CA GLN A 263 -13.96 -20.64 -4.16
C GLN A 263 -12.94 -20.35 -3.05
N ILE A 264 -11.68 -20.07 -3.40
CA ILE A 264 -10.61 -19.87 -2.40
C ILE A 264 -10.02 -18.47 -2.53
N MET A 265 -9.47 -18.12 -3.69
CA MET A 265 -8.70 -16.88 -3.84
C MET A 265 -9.58 -15.63 -3.81
N LEU A 266 -10.68 -15.62 -4.54
CA LEU A 266 -11.58 -14.47 -4.63
C LEU A 266 -12.25 -14.14 -3.27
N PRO A 267 -12.76 -15.11 -2.48
CA PRO A 267 -13.28 -14.84 -1.14
C PRO A 267 -12.21 -14.31 -0.16
N LEU A 268 -10.98 -14.84 -0.25
CA LEU A 268 -9.86 -14.33 0.54
C LEU A 268 -9.39 -12.93 0.08
N ALA A 269 -9.74 -12.51 -1.14
CA ALA A 269 -9.38 -11.23 -1.72
C ALA A 269 -10.33 -10.08 -1.32
N VAL A 270 -11.38 -10.30 -0.53
CA VAL A 270 -12.33 -9.24 -0.13
C VAL A 270 -11.64 -7.96 0.37
N PRO A 271 -10.60 -8.00 1.23
CA PRO A 271 -9.91 -6.79 1.67
C PRO A 271 -9.27 -6.01 0.53
N ILE A 272 -8.63 -6.70 -0.42
CA ILE A 272 -7.98 -6.04 -1.56
C ILE A 272 -8.98 -5.60 -2.62
N ILE A 273 -10.12 -6.31 -2.78
CA ILE A 273 -11.22 -5.88 -3.66
C ILE A 273 -11.77 -4.54 -3.19
N ILE A 274 -11.94 -4.33 -1.88
CA ILE A 274 -12.40 -3.05 -1.34
C ILE A 274 -11.43 -1.92 -1.71
N VAL A 275 -10.13 -2.14 -1.53
CA VAL A 275 -9.09 -1.16 -1.94
C VAL A 275 -9.16 -0.90 -3.45
N ALA A 276 -9.29 -1.95 -4.26
CA ALA A 276 -9.39 -1.85 -5.70
C ALA A 276 -10.63 -1.04 -6.14
N VAL A 277 -11.79 -1.26 -5.53
CA VAL A 277 -13.01 -0.48 -5.79
C VAL A 277 -12.79 0.99 -5.45
N ILE A 278 -12.23 1.30 -4.28
CA ILE A 278 -11.99 2.69 -3.87
C ILE A 278 -11.08 3.40 -4.87
N LEU A 279 -9.94 2.79 -5.19
CA LEU A 279 -8.97 3.35 -6.12
C LEU A 279 -9.58 3.53 -7.52
N GLN A 280 -10.23 2.49 -8.04
CA GLN A 280 -10.72 2.48 -9.41
C GLN A 280 -11.93 3.40 -9.59
N THR A 281 -12.87 3.42 -8.64
CA THR A 281 -13.99 4.37 -8.65
C THR A 281 -13.48 5.80 -8.58
N THR A 282 -12.52 6.10 -7.70
CA THR A 282 -11.97 7.46 -7.58
C THR A 282 -11.27 7.90 -8.87
N ASN A 283 -10.47 7.02 -9.49
CA ASN A 283 -9.76 7.36 -10.73
C ASN A 283 -10.73 7.59 -11.89
N ILE A 284 -11.68 6.68 -12.12
CA ILE A 284 -12.60 6.78 -13.26
C ILE A 284 -13.59 7.94 -13.08
N TRP A 285 -14.12 8.13 -11.87
CA TRP A 285 -15.08 9.22 -11.61
C TRP A 285 -14.46 10.61 -11.83
N ASN A 286 -13.19 10.78 -11.43
CA ASN A 286 -12.48 12.05 -11.55
C ASN A 286 -11.82 12.25 -12.92
N ASP A 287 -11.84 11.26 -13.80
CA ASP A 287 -11.26 11.43 -15.12
C ASP A 287 -12.09 12.41 -15.95
N TYR A 288 -11.40 13.41 -16.48
CA TYR A 288 -11.97 14.37 -17.42
C TYR A 288 -11.54 14.08 -18.85
N LEU A 289 -10.27 13.70 -19.06
CA LEU A 289 -9.66 13.72 -20.39
C LEU A 289 -10.12 12.54 -21.26
N LEU A 290 -10.21 11.33 -20.73
CA LEU A 290 -10.76 10.18 -21.45
C LEU A 290 -12.28 10.34 -21.62
N GLY A 291 -12.93 10.89 -20.60
CA GLY A 291 -14.31 11.39 -20.64
C GLY A 291 -14.61 12.26 -21.86
N LEU A 292 -13.82 13.31 -22.03
CA LEU A 292 -13.98 14.28 -23.12
C LEU A 292 -13.77 13.66 -24.50
N ILE A 293 -12.84 12.71 -24.62
CA ILE A 293 -12.39 12.20 -25.92
C ILE A 293 -13.20 10.99 -26.39
N PHE A 294 -13.51 10.05 -25.49
CA PHE A 294 -14.07 8.75 -25.88
C PHE A 294 -15.56 8.60 -25.58
N ALA A 295 -16.15 9.39 -24.67
CA ALA A 295 -17.55 9.19 -24.28
C ALA A 295 -18.56 9.49 -25.41
N GLY A 296 -18.19 10.35 -26.35
CA GLY A 296 -19.11 10.93 -27.32
C GLY A 296 -20.03 11.98 -26.72
N SER A 297 -20.81 12.65 -27.57
CA SER A 297 -21.72 13.74 -27.17
C SER A 297 -22.79 13.31 -26.17
N ASP A 298 -23.24 12.07 -26.26
CA ASP A 298 -24.42 11.60 -25.52
C ASP A 298 -24.06 11.05 -24.14
N ASN A 299 -22.78 10.69 -23.92
CA ASN A 299 -22.31 10.06 -22.68
C ASN A 299 -21.31 10.91 -21.90
N LEU A 300 -21.28 12.23 -22.12
CA LEU A 300 -20.35 13.12 -21.41
C LEU A 300 -20.47 12.93 -19.89
N PRO A 301 -19.36 12.60 -19.19
CA PRO A 301 -19.38 12.37 -17.75
C PRO A 301 -19.50 13.68 -16.98
N MET A 302 -19.81 13.57 -15.69
CA MET A 302 -20.03 14.69 -14.77
C MET A 302 -18.85 15.68 -14.72
N THR A 303 -17.62 15.21 -14.86
CA THR A 303 -16.40 16.04 -14.92
C THR A 303 -16.37 16.93 -16.15
N VAL A 304 -16.81 16.42 -17.30
CA VAL A 304 -16.92 17.20 -18.54
C VAL A 304 -18.05 18.20 -18.45
N GLN A 305 -19.20 17.81 -17.90
CA GLN A 305 -20.32 18.74 -17.68
C GLN A 305 -19.96 19.87 -16.72
N LEU A 306 -19.23 19.57 -15.63
CA LEU A 306 -18.70 20.58 -14.73
C LEU A 306 -17.79 21.56 -15.47
N ASN A 307 -16.87 21.05 -16.31
CA ASN A 307 -15.97 21.91 -17.07
C ASN A 307 -16.73 22.84 -18.04
N ASN A 308 -17.79 22.34 -18.68
CA ASN A 308 -18.64 23.14 -19.57
C ASN A 308 -19.36 24.28 -18.83
N ILE A 309 -19.81 24.04 -17.59
CA ILE A 309 -20.43 25.08 -16.74
C ILE A 309 -19.39 26.12 -16.32
N VAL A 310 -18.23 25.67 -15.84
CA VAL A 310 -17.21 26.56 -15.26
C VAL A 310 -16.50 27.40 -16.34
N THR A 311 -16.35 26.85 -17.55
CA THR A 311 -15.62 27.48 -18.67
C THR A 311 -16.54 28.28 -19.60
N THR A 312 -17.83 28.39 -19.29
CA THR A 312 -18.74 29.19 -20.12
C THR A 312 -18.24 30.65 -20.22
N THR A 313 -18.15 31.13 -21.46
CA THR A 313 -17.72 32.50 -21.78
C THR A 313 -18.92 33.38 -22.16
N TYR A 314 -20.09 32.78 -22.33
CA TYR A 314 -21.32 33.48 -22.68
C TYR A 314 -22.16 33.74 -21.43
N GLY A 315 -22.71 34.96 -21.33
CA GLY A 315 -23.54 35.37 -20.21
C GLY A 315 -22.75 35.79 -18.96
N VAL A 316 -23.48 35.95 -17.86
CA VAL A 316 -22.90 36.33 -16.57
C VAL A 316 -22.32 35.08 -15.90
N ARG A 317 -21.06 35.15 -15.44
CA ARG A 317 -20.46 34.07 -14.66
C ARG A 317 -21.16 33.92 -13.32
N GLU A 318 -21.75 32.76 -13.08
CA GLU A 318 -22.47 32.43 -11.85
C GLU A 318 -21.56 31.64 -10.91
N TYR A 319 -20.72 32.36 -10.15
CA TYR A 319 -19.76 31.73 -9.25
C TYR A 319 -20.42 30.84 -8.19
N ASN A 320 -21.60 31.20 -7.69
CA ASN A 320 -22.37 30.35 -6.77
C ASN A 320 -22.76 29.01 -7.39
N VAL A 321 -23.25 29.02 -8.63
CA VAL A 321 -23.61 27.79 -9.38
C VAL A 321 -22.36 26.96 -9.66
N ASN A 322 -21.24 27.60 -10.03
CA ASN A 322 -19.97 26.91 -10.26
C ASN A 322 -19.45 26.19 -9.00
N MET A 323 -19.53 26.86 -7.84
CA MET A 323 -19.15 26.26 -6.55
C MET A 323 -20.07 25.10 -6.17
N ALA A 324 -21.39 25.26 -6.34
CA ALA A 324 -22.35 24.18 -6.09
C ALA A 324 -22.12 22.97 -7.02
N ALA A 325 -21.90 23.21 -8.31
CA ALA A 325 -21.61 22.15 -9.29
C ALA A 325 -20.32 21.40 -8.94
N THR A 326 -19.26 22.13 -8.57
CA THR A 326 -17.97 21.55 -8.16
C THR A 326 -18.13 20.66 -6.93
N MET A 327 -18.92 21.11 -5.95
CA MET A 327 -19.20 20.34 -4.74
C MET A 327 -20.00 19.08 -5.03
N LEU A 328 -21.02 19.15 -5.89
CA LEU A 328 -21.81 18.00 -6.29
C LEU A 328 -20.95 16.95 -7.02
N THR A 329 -20.04 17.39 -7.90
CA THR A 329 -19.10 16.49 -8.59
C THR A 329 -18.12 15.82 -7.61
N ALA A 330 -17.60 16.57 -6.64
CA ALA A 330 -16.68 16.07 -5.62
C ALA A 330 -17.35 15.21 -4.53
N ALA A 331 -18.68 15.30 -4.37
CA ALA A 331 -19.42 14.60 -3.32
C ALA A 331 -19.29 13.06 -3.44
N VAL A 332 -19.26 12.52 -4.66
CA VAL A 332 -19.17 11.07 -4.89
C VAL A 332 -17.84 10.47 -4.44
N PRO A 333 -16.66 10.94 -4.91
CA PRO A 333 -15.39 10.41 -4.41
C PRO A 333 -15.22 10.68 -2.90
N LEU A 334 -15.69 11.82 -2.39
CA LEU A 334 -15.68 12.10 -0.96
C LEU A 334 -16.50 11.07 -0.17
N ALA A 335 -17.72 10.73 -0.63
CA ALA A 335 -18.55 9.70 -0.02
C ALA A 335 -17.86 8.33 -0.05
N VAL A 336 -17.21 7.96 -1.16
CA VAL A 336 -16.43 6.72 -1.27
C VAL A 336 -15.34 6.69 -0.19
N TYR A 337 -14.57 7.76 0.00
CA TYR A 337 -13.53 7.81 1.03
C TYR A 337 -14.09 7.75 2.46
N LEU A 338 -15.13 8.53 2.77
CA LEU A 338 -15.72 8.58 4.11
C LEU A 338 -16.35 7.23 4.51
N LEU A 339 -17.10 6.59 3.60
CA LEU A 339 -17.69 5.27 3.85
C LEU A 339 -16.63 4.17 3.94
N SER A 340 -15.49 4.36 3.26
CA SER A 340 -14.40 3.39 3.22
C SER A 340 -13.41 3.50 4.37
N GLY A 341 -13.40 4.60 5.12
CA GLY A 341 -12.44 4.83 6.21
C GLY A 341 -12.38 3.69 7.23
N LYS A 342 -13.52 3.05 7.54
CA LYS A 342 -13.58 1.89 8.45
C LYS A 342 -12.81 0.66 7.94
N TYR A 343 -12.72 0.46 6.62
CA TYR A 343 -11.97 -0.64 6.02
C TYR A 343 -10.48 -0.32 5.95
N PHE A 344 -10.12 0.94 5.71
CA PHE A 344 -8.74 1.41 5.69
C PHE A 344 -8.05 1.24 7.05
N VAL A 345 -8.73 1.64 8.14
CA VAL A 345 -8.21 1.52 9.52
C VAL A 345 -7.98 0.06 9.91
N ARG A 346 -8.91 -0.84 9.54
CA ARG A 346 -8.76 -2.29 9.82
C ARG A 346 -7.61 -2.92 9.05
N GLY A 347 -7.38 -2.50 7.81
CA GLY A 347 -6.27 -2.99 6.97
C GLY A 347 -4.89 -2.56 7.46
N ILE A 348 -4.75 -1.33 7.96
CA ILE A 348 -3.48 -0.84 8.54
C ILE A 348 -3.24 -1.45 9.93
N ALA A 349 -4.27 -1.56 10.76
CA ALA A 349 -4.16 -2.10 12.11
C ALA A 349 -3.74 -3.58 12.15
N SER A 350 -4.18 -4.39 11.18
CA SER A 350 -3.79 -5.81 11.12
C SER A 350 -2.33 -6.04 10.71
N GLY A 351 -1.72 -5.10 9.98
CA GLY A 351 -0.29 -5.11 9.65
C GLY A 351 0.62 -4.72 10.82
N ALA A 352 0.14 -3.89 11.74
CA ALA A 352 0.93 -3.37 12.87
C ALA A 352 1.07 -4.35 14.05
N VAL A 353 0.26 -5.41 14.10
CA VAL A 353 0.26 -6.41 15.20
C VAL A 353 1.20 -7.59 14.90
N LYS A 354 1.90 -7.59 13.76
CA LYS A 354 2.91 -8.61 13.41
C LYS A 354 4.36 -8.20 13.80
N GLY A 355 4.50 -7.22 14.70
CA GLY A 355 5.79 -6.75 15.22
C GLY A 355 6.11 -7.34 16.58
#